data_AF-A0A1M6QWG1-F1
#
_entry.id   AF-A0A1M6QWG1-F1
#
_cell.length_a   1.000
_cell.length_b   1.000
_cell.length_c   1.000
_cell.angle_alpha   90.00
_cell.angle_beta   90.00
_cell.angle_gamma   90.00
#
_symmetry.space_group_name_H-M   'P 1'
#
loop_
_entity.id
_entity.type
_entity.pdbx_description
1 polymer ?
#
loop_
_entity_poly.entity_id
_entity_poly.type
_entity_poly.pdbx_seq_one_letter_code
_entity_poly.pdbx_strand_id
1 'polypeptide(L)'
;MMGKTHFKIGILYYLLMSFLTGKILISFYHMKIDVLALLAAGIGAVFPDADSDHSMVNTKNPLFKASKKTINYFNRLIKKVIGFFFFIVPAVLIILYMYKNKVYLKELVILEIILLFLSFNSIKVGKYIPLLSSIYRKIDNKSLKIKKIFMMSIYICMSLSIIYFSRGRIIGVIWGAIFMIIAVFPHRTFLHAPEGLILSVIGVKYLADILNVSYITLPFAIGYFSHLYLGDVFTSSGVPVSSLPVILKKMGLHERLKKYTLYKNLYKILNIRLKIPIIKTGSTLGNVFEWLYVLVLFILIISIYSKY
;
A
#
# COMPACT_ATOMS: atom_id res chain seq x y z
N MET A 1 -8.35 -6.97 -2.93
CA MET A 1 -8.22 -7.98 -1.85
C MET A 1 -7.29 -7.42 -0.76
N MET A 2 -6.86 -8.15 0.26
CA MET A 2 -5.81 -7.66 1.17
C MET A 2 -4.42 -7.72 0.53
N GLY A 3 -3.50 -6.85 0.94
CA GLY A 3 -2.13 -6.77 0.38
C GLY A 3 -1.31 -8.04 0.55
N LYS A 4 -1.42 -8.67 1.73
CA LYS A 4 -0.85 -10.01 1.97
C LYS A 4 -1.34 -11.05 0.97
N THR A 5 -2.58 -10.92 0.48
CA THR A 5 -3.19 -11.88 -0.43
C THR A 5 -2.71 -11.62 -1.84
N HIS A 6 -2.66 -10.35 -2.29
CA HIS A 6 -2.03 -10.00 -3.56
C HIS A 6 -0.57 -10.47 -3.63
N PHE A 7 0.22 -10.26 -2.57
CA PHE A 7 1.60 -10.75 -2.50
C PHE A 7 1.69 -12.27 -2.69
N LYS A 8 0.85 -13.04 -1.99
CA LYS A 8 0.80 -14.50 -2.13
C LYS A 8 0.36 -14.93 -3.53
N ILE A 9 -0.68 -14.30 -4.06
CA ILE A 9 -1.23 -14.58 -5.38
C ILE A 9 -0.18 -14.32 -6.47
N GLY A 10 0.59 -13.24 -6.37
CA GLY A 10 1.69 -12.95 -7.30
C GLY A 10 2.74 -14.05 -7.35
N ILE A 11 3.20 -14.49 -6.17
CA ILE A 11 4.16 -15.59 -6.06
C ILE A 11 3.57 -16.90 -6.61
N LEU A 12 2.34 -17.24 -6.20
CA LEU A 12 1.70 -18.48 -6.60
C LEU A 12 1.41 -18.53 -8.11
N TYR A 13 0.98 -17.42 -8.72
CA TYR A 13 0.80 -17.37 -10.18
C TYR A 13 2.12 -17.44 -10.92
N TYR A 14 3.19 -16.81 -10.42
CA TYR A 14 4.51 -16.97 -11.02
C TYR A 14 4.97 -18.44 -10.99
N LEU A 15 4.85 -19.11 -9.85
CA LEU A 15 5.15 -20.54 -9.72
C LEU A 15 4.27 -21.38 -10.66
N LEU A 16 2.97 -21.13 -10.67
CA LEU A 16 2.02 -21.85 -11.53
C LEU A 16 2.40 -21.71 -13.01
N MET A 17 2.70 -20.49 -13.48
CA MET A 17 3.12 -20.24 -14.85
C MET A 17 4.47 -20.88 -15.15
N SER A 18 5.42 -20.84 -14.21
CA SER A 18 6.74 -21.48 -14.37
C SER A 18 6.60 -23.00 -14.54
N PHE A 19 5.69 -23.64 -13.80
CA PHE A 19 5.43 -25.07 -13.94
C PHE A 19 4.49 -25.44 -15.09
N LEU A 20 3.56 -24.58 -15.52
CA LEU A 20 2.70 -24.86 -16.68
C LEU A 20 3.46 -24.75 -18.00
N THR A 21 4.32 -23.74 -18.12
CA THR A 21 5.08 -23.46 -19.35
C THR A 21 6.12 -24.52 -19.67
N GLY A 22 6.62 -25.26 -18.67
CA GLY A 22 7.44 -26.45 -18.90
C GLY A 22 6.71 -27.61 -19.61
N LYS A 23 5.37 -27.59 -19.70
CA LYS A 23 4.55 -28.69 -20.25
C LYS A 23 3.78 -28.35 -21.52
N ILE A 24 3.36 -27.09 -21.73
CA ILE A 24 2.35 -26.77 -22.76
C ILE A 24 2.73 -25.45 -23.47
N LEU A 25 3.24 -25.60 -24.70
CA LEU A 25 3.12 -24.68 -25.85
C LEU A 25 3.89 -23.36 -25.99
N ILE A 26 4.64 -22.82 -25.02
CA ILE A 26 5.49 -21.64 -25.27
C ILE A 26 6.81 -21.80 -24.50
N SER A 27 7.94 -21.71 -25.20
CA SER A 27 9.29 -21.81 -24.63
C SER A 27 9.59 -20.63 -23.70
N PHE A 28 9.02 -20.64 -22.50
CA PHE A 28 9.49 -19.88 -21.34
C PHE A 28 10.59 -20.63 -20.61
N TYR A 29 11.46 -21.32 -21.36
CA TYR A 29 12.55 -22.19 -20.90
C TYR A 29 13.60 -21.48 -20.00
N HIS A 30 13.42 -20.18 -19.76
CA HIS A 30 14.30 -19.33 -18.96
C HIS A 30 13.66 -18.80 -17.66
N MET A 31 12.46 -19.24 -17.28
CA MET A 31 11.90 -18.89 -15.97
C MET A 31 12.69 -19.59 -14.84
N LYS A 32 13.64 -18.86 -14.25
CA LYS A 32 14.37 -19.32 -13.06
C LYS A 32 13.46 -19.22 -11.84
N ILE A 33 13.25 -20.35 -11.17
CA ILE A 33 12.58 -20.36 -9.87
C ILE A 33 13.67 -20.20 -8.80
N ASP A 34 13.98 -18.94 -8.49
CA ASP A 34 14.88 -18.59 -7.38
C ASP A 34 14.23 -17.56 -6.46
N VAL A 35 14.91 -17.25 -5.36
CA VAL A 35 14.42 -16.31 -4.34
C VAL A 35 14.19 -14.92 -4.95
N LEU A 36 15.04 -14.46 -5.86
CA LEU A 36 14.94 -13.13 -6.46
C LEU A 36 13.72 -13.03 -7.39
N ALA A 37 13.44 -14.06 -8.18
CA ALA A 37 12.25 -14.14 -9.03
C ALA A 37 10.96 -14.16 -8.20
N LEU A 38 10.90 -14.95 -7.12
CA LEU A 38 9.75 -14.99 -6.21
C LEU A 38 9.53 -13.63 -5.53
N LEU A 39 10.61 -12.98 -5.10
CA LEU A 39 10.54 -11.63 -4.53
C LEU A 39 10.08 -10.61 -5.57
N ALA A 40 10.58 -10.66 -6.80
CA ALA A 40 10.17 -9.78 -7.89
C ALA A 40 8.68 -9.93 -8.21
N ALA A 41 8.16 -11.16 -8.25
CA ALA A 41 6.73 -11.43 -8.40
C ALA A 41 5.91 -10.89 -7.22
N GLY A 42 6.37 -11.11 -5.99
CA GLY A 42 5.74 -10.56 -4.80
C GLY A 42 5.69 -9.03 -4.80
N ILE A 43 6.80 -8.37 -5.15
CA ILE A 43 6.92 -6.91 -5.28
C ILE A 43 5.99 -6.40 -6.38
N GLY A 44 6.02 -6.99 -7.57
CA GLY A 44 5.13 -6.64 -8.67
C GLY A 44 3.67 -6.71 -8.28
N ALA A 45 3.28 -7.72 -7.50
CA ALA A 45 1.91 -7.89 -7.03
C ALA A 45 1.45 -6.89 -5.95
N VAL A 46 2.36 -6.14 -5.33
CA VAL A 46 1.99 -5.08 -4.37
C VAL A 46 2.38 -3.69 -4.85
N PHE A 47 3.09 -3.59 -5.97
CA PHE A 47 3.55 -2.35 -6.56
C PHE A 47 2.42 -1.35 -6.85
N PRO A 48 1.26 -1.76 -7.40
CA PRO A 48 0.16 -0.82 -7.70
C PRO A 48 -0.38 -0.10 -6.46
N ASP A 49 -0.27 -0.76 -5.29
CA ASP A 49 -0.93 -0.36 -4.05
C ASP A 49 -0.01 0.29 -3.03
N ALA A 50 1.26 0.54 -3.36
CA ALA A 50 2.27 1.01 -2.42
C ALA A 50 1.91 2.35 -1.74
N ASP A 51 1.24 3.28 -2.43
CA ASP A 51 0.91 4.63 -1.91
C ASP A 51 -0.50 4.75 -1.30
N SER A 52 -1.20 3.63 -1.12
CA SER A 52 -2.60 3.68 -0.65
C SER A 52 -2.70 3.71 0.89
N ASP A 53 -2.38 4.84 1.51
CA ASP A 53 -2.35 5.03 2.98
C ASP A 53 -3.63 4.61 3.73
N HIS A 54 -4.78 4.66 3.05
CA HIS A 54 -6.09 4.29 3.60
C HIS A 54 -6.59 2.91 3.15
N SER A 55 -5.90 2.22 2.25
CA SER A 55 -6.36 0.91 1.83
C SER A 55 -6.04 -0.12 2.90
N MET A 56 -6.97 -1.06 3.09
CA MET A 56 -6.66 -2.27 3.87
C MET A 56 -5.51 -3.06 3.25
N VAL A 57 -5.20 -2.83 1.97
CA VAL A 57 -4.06 -3.40 1.26
C VAL A 57 -2.76 -2.95 1.90
N ASN A 58 -2.54 -1.64 2.06
CA ASN A 58 -1.31 -1.12 2.66
C ASN A 58 -1.23 -1.44 4.16
N THR A 59 -2.37 -1.47 4.87
CA THR A 59 -2.37 -1.85 6.30
C THR A 59 -1.88 -3.27 6.57
N LYS A 60 -2.04 -4.16 5.60
CA LYS A 60 -1.64 -5.57 5.65
C LYS A 60 -0.60 -5.92 4.59
N ASN A 61 0.09 -4.91 4.02
CA ASN A 61 1.17 -5.12 3.08
C ASN A 61 2.41 -5.61 3.85
N PRO A 62 2.97 -6.78 3.52
CA PRO A 62 4.14 -7.30 4.22
C PRO A 62 5.35 -6.36 4.14
N LEU A 63 5.52 -5.61 3.04
CA LEU A 63 6.67 -4.71 2.84
C LEU A 63 6.67 -3.52 3.80
N PHE A 64 5.49 -2.97 4.12
CA PHE A 64 5.36 -1.77 4.97
C PHE A 64 4.95 -2.09 6.41
N LYS A 65 4.86 -3.37 6.77
CA LYS A 65 4.45 -3.79 8.12
C LYS A 65 5.41 -3.28 9.18
N ALA A 66 6.72 -3.35 8.93
CA ALA A 66 7.75 -2.91 9.86
C ALA A 66 7.71 -1.40 10.08
N SER A 67 7.78 -0.60 9.01
CA SER A 67 7.74 0.87 9.09
C SER A 67 6.45 1.36 9.75
N LYS A 68 5.30 0.77 9.40
CA LYS A 68 4.02 1.12 10.01
C LYS A 68 3.97 0.76 11.50
N LYS A 69 4.51 -0.40 11.91
CA LYS A 69 4.58 -0.80 13.31
C LYS A 69 5.41 0.21 14.10
N THR A 70 6.57 0.60 13.58
CA THR A 70 7.45 1.59 14.21
C THR A 70 6.76 2.96 14.35
N ILE A 71 6.19 3.49 13.27
CA ILE A 71 5.49 4.79 13.32
C ILE A 71 4.29 4.74 14.26
N ASN A 72 3.51 3.65 14.26
CA ASN A 72 2.38 3.49 15.18
C ASN A 72 2.84 3.37 16.65
N TYR A 73 3.97 2.70 16.89
CA TYR A 73 4.57 2.62 18.22
C TYR A 73 4.97 4.01 18.72
N PHE A 74 5.67 4.80 17.90
CA PHE A 74 6.03 6.19 18.24
C PHE A 74 4.79 7.06 18.49
N ASN A 75 3.77 6.99 17.64
CA ASN A 75 2.53 7.73 17.87
C ASN A 75 1.88 7.37 19.20
N ARG A 76 1.81 6.07 19.51
CA ARG A 76 1.23 5.59 20.76
C ARG A 76 2.05 6.08 21.95
N LEU A 77 3.37 6.07 21.85
CA LEU A 77 4.27 6.57 22.89
C LEU A 77 4.07 8.07 23.11
N ILE A 78 4.07 8.89 22.05
CA ILE A 78 3.84 10.35 22.14
C ILE A 78 2.47 10.65 22.78
N LYS A 79 1.40 9.95 22.34
CA LYS A 79 0.07 10.11 22.93
C LYS A 79 0.03 9.72 24.41
N LYS A 80 0.75 8.66 24.80
CA LYS A 80 0.87 8.22 26.19
C LYS A 80 1.55 9.29 27.04
N VAL A 81 2.66 9.84 26.57
CA VAL A 81 3.43 10.87 27.26
C VAL A 81 2.60 12.13 27.44
N ILE A 82 2.00 12.65 26.36
CA ILE A 82 1.15 13.86 26.43
C ILE A 82 -0.05 13.64 27.35
N GLY A 83 -0.72 12.50 27.21
CA GLY A 83 -1.87 12.17 28.06
C GLY A 83 -1.47 12.00 29.52
N PHE A 84 -0.34 11.36 29.80
CA PHE A 84 0.21 11.24 31.15
C PHE A 84 0.45 12.62 31.77
N PHE A 85 1.14 13.51 31.05
CA PHE A 85 1.38 14.87 31.52
C PHE A 85 0.09 15.68 31.74
N PHE A 86 -0.89 15.51 30.86
CA PHE A 86 -2.17 16.20 30.96
C PHE A 86 -2.91 15.91 32.28
N PHE A 87 -2.82 14.68 32.80
CA PHE A 87 -3.48 14.30 34.06
C PHE A 87 -2.56 14.44 35.28
N ILE A 88 -1.25 14.16 35.15
CA ILE A 88 -0.32 14.21 36.28
C ILE A 88 -0.04 15.64 36.74
N VAL A 89 0.01 16.61 35.82
CA VAL A 89 0.31 18.01 36.16
C VAL A 89 -0.76 18.59 37.09
N PRO A 90 -2.07 18.50 36.76
CA PRO A 90 -3.13 18.90 37.69
C PRO A 90 -3.09 18.15 39.03
N ALA A 91 -2.81 16.84 39.01
CA ALA A 91 -2.71 16.05 40.24
C ALA A 91 -1.58 16.58 41.15
N VAL A 92 -0.39 16.81 40.61
CA VAL A 92 0.75 17.36 41.34
C VAL A 92 0.45 18.78 41.85
N LEU A 93 -0.22 19.62 41.06
CA LEU A 93 -0.62 20.96 41.50
C LEU A 93 -1.61 20.93 42.67
N ILE A 94 -2.55 19.97 42.70
CA ILE A 94 -3.46 19.76 43.84
C ILE A 94 -2.67 19.36 45.08
N ILE A 95 -1.72 18.41 44.97
CA ILE A 95 -0.85 17.99 46.09
C ILE A 95 -0.08 19.19 46.65
N LEU A 96 0.56 19.98 45.77
CA LEU A 96 1.33 21.15 46.17
C LEU A 96 0.45 22.19 46.86
N TYR A 97 -0.77 22.42 46.36
CA TYR A 97 -1.75 23.31 46.98
C TYR A 97 -2.16 22.85 48.37
N MET A 98 -2.52 21.57 48.52
CA MET A 98 -2.92 20.98 49.80
C MET A 98 -1.78 21.06 50.83
N TYR A 99 -0.56 20.72 50.41
CA TYR A 99 0.62 20.78 51.26
C TYR A 99 0.94 22.21 51.71
N LYS A 100 0.97 23.17 50.78
CA LYS A 100 1.31 24.57 51.07
C LYS A 100 0.33 25.22 52.05
N ASN A 101 -0.96 24.93 51.90
CA ASN A 101 -2.02 25.55 52.72
C ASN A 101 -2.41 24.71 53.94
N LYS A 102 -1.85 23.50 54.10
CA LYS A 102 -2.22 22.52 55.14
C LYS A 102 -3.72 22.16 55.13
N VAL A 103 -4.34 22.16 53.95
CA VAL A 103 -5.76 21.84 53.76
C VAL A 103 -5.89 20.49 53.06
N TYR A 104 -6.48 19.50 53.73
CA TYR A 104 -6.62 18.12 53.25
C TYR A 104 -8.09 17.70 53.12
N LEU A 105 -8.82 18.40 52.25
CA LEU A 105 -10.22 18.06 51.96
C LEU A 105 -10.30 16.69 51.28
N LYS A 106 -11.26 15.85 51.69
CA LYS A 106 -11.44 14.48 51.16
C LYS A 106 -11.67 14.49 49.65
N GLU A 107 -12.38 15.50 49.16
CA GLU A 107 -12.72 15.69 47.76
C GLU A 107 -11.47 15.91 46.90
N LEU A 108 -10.49 16.67 47.39
CA LEU A 108 -9.24 16.94 46.67
C LEU A 108 -8.34 15.69 46.61
N VAL A 109 -8.27 14.93 47.71
CA VAL A 109 -7.55 13.65 47.75
C VAL A 109 -8.15 12.65 46.75
N ILE A 110 -9.49 12.52 46.72
CA ILE A 110 -10.18 11.64 45.78
C ILE A 110 -9.91 12.08 44.33
N LEU A 111 -9.98 13.38 44.06
CA LEU A 111 -9.72 13.93 42.73
C LEU A 111 -8.29 13.66 42.26
N GLU A 112 -7.30 13.82 43.14
CA GLU A 112 -5.89 13.50 42.87
C GLU A 112 -5.72 12.02 42.50
N ILE A 113 -6.26 11.11 43.30
CA ILE A 113 -6.19 9.65 43.05
C ILE A 113 -6.81 9.32 41.70
N ILE A 114 -7.95 9.92 41.37
CA ILE A 114 -8.60 9.76 40.06
C ILE A 114 -7.65 10.23 38.97
N LEU A 115 -7.10 11.45 39.05
CA LEU A 115 -6.19 12.00 38.04
C LEU A 115 -4.92 11.15 37.87
N LEU A 116 -4.35 10.64 38.96
CA LEU A 116 -3.23 9.69 38.93
C LEU A 116 -3.61 8.43 38.17
N PHE A 117 -4.77 7.83 38.45
CA PHE A 117 -5.24 6.64 37.75
C PHE A 117 -5.52 6.90 36.26
N LEU A 118 -6.10 8.06 35.94
CA LEU A 118 -6.34 8.48 34.56
C LEU A 118 -5.03 8.69 33.78
N SER A 119 -3.95 9.11 34.44
CA SER A 119 -2.64 9.31 33.80
C SER A 119 -2.08 8.02 33.17
N PHE A 120 -2.26 6.87 33.83
CA PHE A 120 -1.84 5.56 33.31
C PHE A 120 -2.72 5.05 32.17
N ASN A 121 -3.99 5.44 32.16
CA ASN A 121 -4.98 5.09 31.14
C ASN A 121 -5.24 6.19 30.11
N SER A 122 -4.33 7.17 30.03
CA SER A 122 -4.57 8.45 29.37
C SER A 122 -4.96 8.36 27.89
N ILE A 123 -4.45 7.37 27.14
CA ILE A 123 -4.85 7.18 25.73
C ILE A 123 -6.31 6.78 25.59
N LYS A 124 -6.83 5.92 26.48
CA LYS A 124 -8.21 5.43 26.41
C LYS A 124 -9.18 6.54 26.79
N VAL A 125 -8.91 7.19 27.93
CA VAL A 125 -9.75 8.26 28.49
C VAL A 125 -9.67 9.52 27.64
N GLY A 126 -8.45 9.87 27.21
CA GLY A 126 -8.16 11.09 26.50
C GLY A 126 -8.88 11.29 25.17
N LYS A 127 -9.40 10.22 24.56
CA LYS A 127 -10.24 10.32 23.35
C LYS A 127 -11.59 11.00 23.61
N TYR A 128 -12.07 10.95 24.84
CA TYR A 128 -13.34 11.55 25.26
C TYR A 128 -13.17 13.00 25.74
N ILE A 129 -11.93 13.45 26.00
CA ILE A 129 -11.64 14.83 26.39
C ILE A 129 -11.41 15.65 25.11
N PRO A 130 -12.22 16.68 24.79
CA PRO A 130 -12.17 17.39 23.51
C PRO A 130 -10.78 17.91 23.13
N LEU A 131 -10.09 18.54 24.10
CA LEU A 131 -8.75 19.10 23.89
C LEU A 131 -7.72 18.01 23.57
N LEU A 132 -7.66 16.94 24.38
CA LEU A 132 -6.70 15.85 24.19
C LEU A 132 -7.00 15.04 22.92
N SER A 133 -8.29 14.83 22.63
CA SER A 133 -8.78 14.18 21.40
C SER A 133 -8.35 14.96 20.14
N SER A 134 -8.42 16.29 20.18
CA SER A 134 -7.92 17.15 19.11
C SER A 134 -6.40 17.01 18.90
N ILE A 135 -5.62 17.00 20.00
CA ILE A 135 -4.17 16.77 19.93
C ILE A 135 -3.85 15.38 19.36
N TYR A 136 -4.55 14.34 19.81
CA TYR A 136 -4.39 12.98 19.32
C TYR A 136 -4.70 12.86 17.82
N ARG A 137 -5.74 13.55 17.34
CA ARG A 137 -6.06 13.64 15.90
C ARG A 137 -4.95 14.34 15.12
N LYS A 138 -4.37 15.43 15.64
CA LYS A 138 -3.23 16.11 14.99
C LYS A 138 -2.01 15.19 14.88
N ILE A 139 -1.70 14.40 15.91
CA ILE A 139 -0.61 13.41 15.90
C ILE A 139 -0.87 12.34 14.82
N ASP A 140 -2.09 11.78 14.77
CA ASP A 140 -2.45 10.77 13.77
C ASP A 140 -2.33 11.33 12.34
N ASN A 141 -2.80 12.56 12.10
CA ASN A 141 -2.70 13.21 10.80
C ASN A 141 -1.24 13.48 10.40
N LYS A 142 -0.38 13.93 11.33
CA LYS A 142 1.06 14.10 11.06
C LYS A 142 1.74 12.76 10.76
N SER A 143 1.37 11.70 11.47
CA SER A 143 1.88 10.36 11.20
C SER A 143 1.55 9.84 9.81
N LEU A 144 0.34 10.14 9.31
CA LEU A 144 -0.04 9.81 7.93
C LEU A 144 0.89 10.51 6.94
N LYS A 145 1.18 11.81 7.15
CA LYS A 145 2.15 12.53 6.31
C LYS A 145 3.55 11.91 6.35
N ILE A 146 4.03 11.49 7.53
CA ILE A 146 5.35 10.83 7.66
C ILE A 146 5.38 9.50 6.91
N LYS A 147 4.31 8.69 7.01
CA LYS A 147 4.18 7.43 6.25
C LYS A 147 4.27 7.70 4.75
N LYS A 148 3.53 8.68 4.25
CA LYS A 148 3.58 9.09 2.85
C LYS A 148 4.97 9.56 2.41
N ILE A 149 5.66 10.37 3.23
CA ILE A 149 7.03 10.82 2.94
C ILE A 149 7.99 9.63 2.86
N PHE A 150 7.88 8.68 3.80
CA PHE A 150 8.70 7.47 3.79
C PHE A 150 8.45 6.64 2.52
N MET A 151 7.18 6.45 2.14
CA MET A 151 6.82 5.78 0.89
C MET A 151 7.42 6.47 -0.34
N MET A 152 7.24 7.79 -0.43
CA MET A 152 7.77 8.60 -1.51
C MET A 152 9.31 8.54 -1.58
N SER A 153 9.98 8.48 -0.43
CA SER A 153 11.44 8.35 -0.37
C SER A 153 11.95 7.05 -1.00
N ILE A 154 11.23 5.93 -0.84
CA ILE A 154 11.60 4.65 -1.48
C ILE A 154 11.55 4.79 -3.00
N TYR A 155 10.49 5.39 -3.54
CA TYR A 155 10.35 5.62 -4.98
C TYR A 155 11.40 6.60 -5.52
N ILE A 156 11.71 7.66 -4.77
CA ILE A 156 12.77 8.61 -5.13
C ILE A 156 14.13 7.89 -5.13
N CYS A 157 14.45 7.10 -4.10
CA CYS A 157 15.68 6.31 -4.04
C CYS A 157 15.78 5.33 -5.21
N MET A 158 14.69 4.64 -5.57
CA MET A 158 14.65 3.76 -6.74
C MET A 158 14.91 4.54 -8.04
N SER A 159 14.30 5.72 -8.18
CA SER A 159 14.49 6.61 -9.33
C SER A 159 15.94 7.08 -9.46
N LEU A 160 16.53 7.55 -8.37
CA LEU A 160 17.93 7.98 -8.32
C LEU A 160 18.88 6.80 -8.58
N SER A 161 18.55 5.61 -8.09
CA SER A 161 19.34 4.41 -8.35
C SER A 161 19.36 4.07 -9.84
N ILE A 162 18.20 4.14 -10.53
CA ILE A 162 18.13 3.93 -11.99
C ILE A 162 19.02 4.93 -12.72
N ILE A 163 18.95 6.21 -12.36
CA ILE A 163 19.78 7.27 -12.97
C ILE A 163 21.26 6.96 -12.74
N TYR A 164 21.65 6.67 -11.50
CA TYR A 164 23.03 6.36 -11.13
C TYR A 164 23.58 5.15 -11.89
N PHE A 165 22.87 4.02 -11.85
CA PHE A 165 23.31 2.78 -12.50
C PHE A 165 23.29 2.89 -14.03
N SER A 166 22.47 3.77 -14.61
CA SER A 166 22.48 4.03 -16.06
C SER A 166 23.74 4.74 -16.56
N ARG A 167 24.62 5.21 -15.65
CA ARG A 167 25.86 5.96 -15.96
C ARG A 167 25.60 7.17 -16.86
N GLY A 168 24.50 7.89 -16.60
CA GLY A 168 24.16 9.12 -17.33
C GLY A 168 23.56 8.91 -18.73
N ARG A 169 23.22 7.67 -19.13
CA ARG A 169 22.50 7.44 -20.39
C ARG A 169 21.12 8.10 -20.34
N ILE A 170 20.75 8.82 -21.40
CA ILE A 170 19.48 9.58 -21.47
C ILE A 170 18.25 8.70 -21.17
N ILE A 171 18.26 7.45 -21.62
CA ILE A 171 17.18 6.49 -21.38
C ILE A 171 16.99 6.23 -19.88
N GLY A 172 18.07 6.13 -19.11
CA GLY A 172 18.00 5.93 -17.66
C GLY A 172 17.57 7.18 -16.91
N VAL A 173 17.96 8.36 -17.39
CA VAL A 173 17.43 9.64 -16.90
C VAL A 173 15.92 9.73 -17.11
N ILE A 174 15.42 9.37 -18.30
CA ILE A 174 13.99 9.35 -18.61
C ILE A 174 13.25 8.38 -17.69
N TRP A 175 13.74 7.15 -17.53
CA TRP A 175 13.10 6.17 -16.64
C TRP A 175 13.13 6.59 -15.18
N GLY A 176 14.25 7.14 -14.70
CA GLY A 176 14.34 7.70 -13.36
C GLY A 176 13.34 8.83 -13.14
N ALA A 177 13.21 9.76 -14.09
CA ALA A 177 12.23 10.84 -14.02
C ALA A 177 10.78 10.31 -14.00
N ILE A 178 10.48 9.30 -14.82
CA ILE A 178 9.17 8.64 -14.85
C ILE A 178 8.85 8.02 -13.48
N PHE A 179 9.75 7.23 -12.88
CA PHE A 179 9.53 6.64 -11.56
C PHE A 179 9.40 7.70 -10.46
N MET A 180 10.08 8.83 -10.60
CA MET A 180 9.97 9.95 -9.66
C MET A 180 8.60 10.64 -9.78
N ILE A 181 8.07 10.80 -11.00
CA ILE A 181 6.70 11.29 -11.23
C ILE A 181 5.68 10.29 -10.64
N ILE A 182 5.91 8.99 -10.82
CA ILE A 182 5.17 7.89 -10.16
C ILE A 182 5.43 7.85 -8.65
N ALA A 183 6.27 8.69 -8.06
CA ALA A 183 6.31 8.85 -6.60
C ALA A 183 5.32 9.92 -6.13
N VAL A 184 5.12 10.97 -6.93
CA VAL A 184 4.49 12.23 -6.51
C VAL A 184 2.99 12.30 -6.83
N PHE A 185 2.55 11.69 -7.94
CA PHE A 185 1.15 11.79 -8.38
C PHE A 185 0.19 10.87 -7.59
N PRO A 186 -1.13 11.08 -7.61
CA PRO A 186 -2.06 10.11 -7.01
C PRO A 186 -2.24 8.89 -7.93
N HIS A 187 -1.60 7.78 -7.56
CA HIS A 187 -1.29 6.65 -8.46
C HIS A 187 -2.41 5.66 -8.72
N ARG A 188 -3.45 5.61 -7.88
CA ARG A 188 -4.45 4.54 -7.89
C ARG A 188 -5.15 4.36 -9.24
N THR A 189 -5.24 5.42 -10.05
CA THR A 189 -5.88 5.30 -11.38
C THR A 189 -4.91 4.81 -12.44
N PHE A 190 -3.66 5.30 -12.42
CA PHE A 190 -2.67 4.97 -13.44
C PHE A 190 -2.05 3.59 -13.22
N LEU A 191 -1.63 3.29 -11.99
CA LEU A 191 -1.03 1.98 -11.67
C LEU A 191 -2.05 0.83 -11.66
N HIS A 192 -3.34 1.12 -11.52
CA HIS A 192 -4.37 0.09 -11.70
C HIS A 192 -4.89 -0.03 -13.14
N ALA A 193 -4.24 0.61 -14.12
CA ALA A 193 -4.60 0.50 -15.53
C ALA A 193 -3.53 -0.29 -16.31
N PRO A 194 -3.84 -0.82 -17.51
CA PRO A 194 -2.86 -1.51 -18.35
C PRO A 194 -1.65 -0.64 -18.67
N GLU A 195 -1.82 0.68 -18.80
CA GLU A 195 -0.69 1.58 -19.07
C GLU A 195 0.33 1.59 -17.92
N GLY A 196 -0.14 1.55 -16.68
CA GLY A 196 0.71 1.45 -15.50
C GLY A 196 1.50 0.15 -15.44
N LEU A 197 0.86 -0.97 -15.80
CA LEU A 197 1.54 -2.27 -15.92
C LEU A 197 2.64 -2.21 -16.99
N ILE A 198 2.31 -1.79 -18.22
CA ILE A 198 3.27 -1.75 -19.34
C ILE A 198 4.46 -0.86 -18.99
N LEU A 199 4.20 0.36 -18.50
CA LEU A 199 5.24 1.32 -18.15
C LEU A 199 6.14 0.78 -17.02
N SER A 200 5.54 0.18 -15.99
CA SER A 200 6.31 -0.37 -14.86
C SER A 200 7.17 -1.57 -15.29
N VAL A 201 6.64 -2.44 -16.15
CA VAL A 201 7.37 -3.61 -16.66
C VAL A 201 8.54 -3.19 -17.53
N ILE A 202 8.38 -2.20 -18.42
CA ILE A 202 9.49 -1.70 -19.23
C ILE A 202 10.55 -1.04 -18.34
N GLY A 203 10.13 -0.25 -17.35
CA GLY A 203 11.05 0.38 -16.40
C GLY A 203 11.84 -0.65 -15.56
N VAL A 204 11.17 -1.70 -15.07
CA VAL A 204 11.82 -2.80 -14.35
C VAL A 204 12.74 -3.59 -15.27
N LYS A 205 12.34 -3.84 -16.52
CA LYS A 205 13.20 -4.50 -17.51
C LYS A 205 14.50 -3.71 -17.70
N TYR A 206 14.39 -2.40 -17.91
CA TYR A 206 15.55 -1.53 -18.07
C TYR A 206 16.50 -1.61 -16.87
N LEU A 207 15.96 -1.55 -15.65
CA LEU A 207 16.75 -1.70 -14.43
C LEU A 207 17.39 -3.10 -14.32
N ALA A 208 16.63 -4.16 -14.63
CA ALA A 208 17.10 -5.53 -14.57
C ALA A 208 18.23 -5.80 -15.59
N ASP A 209 18.12 -5.23 -16.79
CA ASP A 209 19.15 -5.30 -17.84
C ASP A 209 20.45 -4.60 -17.39
N ILE A 210 20.35 -3.42 -16.74
CA ILE A 210 21.54 -2.74 -16.19
C ILE A 210 22.21 -3.57 -15.09
N LEU A 211 21.41 -4.24 -14.26
CA LEU A 211 21.90 -5.05 -13.14
C LEU A 211 22.27 -6.49 -13.53
N ASN A 212 22.21 -6.85 -14.82
CA ASN A 212 22.44 -8.20 -15.34
C ASN A 212 21.55 -9.29 -14.70
N VAL A 213 20.31 -8.93 -14.34
CA VAL A 213 19.30 -9.82 -13.75
C VAL A 213 17.99 -9.79 -14.54
N SER A 214 18.06 -9.66 -15.86
CA SER A 214 16.90 -9.51 -16.78
C SER A 214 15.78 -10.53 -16.57
N TYR A 215 16.11 -11.74 -16.06
CA TYR A 215 15.16 -12.81 -15.75
C TYR A 215 14.11 -12.43 -14.68
N ILE A 216 14.32 -11.38 -13.87
CA ILE A 216 13.36 -10.92 -12.86
C ILE A 216 12.18 -10.13 -13.44
N THR A 217 12.31 -9.65 -14.69
CA THR A 217 11.29 -8.82 -15.35
C THR A 217 9.96 -9.55 -15.49
N LEU A 218 10.01 -10.79 -15.95
CA LEU A 218 8.82 -11.60 -16.18
C LEU A 218 8.11 -12.00 -14.88
N PRO A 219 8.81 -12.46 -13.81
CA PRO A 219 8.21 -12.62 -12.49
C PRO A 219 7.51 -11.35 -12.00
N PHE A 220 8.16 -10.19 -12.10
CA PHE A 220 7.54 -8.91 -11.73
C PHE A 220 6.27 -8.64 -12.54
N ALA A 221 6.31 -8.83 -13.86
CA ALA A 221 5.17 -8.63 -14.75
C ALA A 221 4.00 -9.55 -14.40
N ILE A 222 4.26 -10.85 -14.12
CA ILE A 222 3.24 -11.82 -13.70
C ILE A 222 2.65 -11.41 -12.35
N GLY A 223 3.49 -11.01 -11.40
CA GLY A 223 3.05 -10.48 -10.11
C GLY A 223 2.09 -9.32 -10.26
N TYR A 224 2.49 -8.28 -11.01
CA TYR A 224 1.67 -7.09 -11.25
C TYR A 224 0.39 -7.42 -12.01
N PHE A 225 0.48 -8.25 -13.05
CA PHE A 225 -0.69 -8.72 -13.79
C PHE A 225 -1.68 -9.44 -12.89
N SER A 226 -1.19 -10.34 -12.02
CA SER A 226 -2.03 -11.08 -11.07
C SER A 226 -2.75 -10.16 -10.09
N HIS A 227 -2.11 -9.07 -9.68
CA HIS A 227 -2.73 -8.08 -8.81
C HIS A 227 -3.97 -7.47 -9.47
N LEU A 228 -3.83 -6.97 -10.69
CA LEU A 228 -4.92 -6.33 -11.42
C LEU A 228 -5.97 -7.33 -11.85
N TYR A 229 -5.59 -8.27 -12.71
CA TYR A 229 -6.54 -9.08 -13.46
C TYR A 229 -7.01 -10.33 -12.72
N LEU A 230 -6.22 -10.81 -11.76
CA LEU A 230 -6.51 -12.03 -11.02
C LEU A 230 -6.86 -11.75 -9.54
N GLY A 231 -6.83 -10.49 -9.13
CA GLY A 231 -7.20 -10.02 -7.80
C GLY A 231 -8.26 -8.92 -7.86
N ASP A 232 -7.89 -7.75 -8.37
CA ASP A 232 -8.73 -6.55 -8.30
C ASP A 232 -9.99 -6.63 -9.17
N VAL A 233 -9.98 -7.40 -10.26
CA VAL A 233 -11.18 -7.71 -11.05
C VAL A 233 -12.29 -8.32 -10.19
N PHE A 234 -11.97 -9.09 -9.15
CA PHE A 234 -12.98 -9.70 -8.26
C PHE A 234 -13.57 -8.75 -7.22
N THR A 235 -13.09 -7.50 -7.18
CA THR A 235 -13.53 -6.49 -6.22
C THR A 235 -14.52 -5.51 -6.82
N SER A 236 -15.26 -4.79 -5.97
CA SER A 236 -16.16 -3.71 -6.41
C SER A 236 -15.44 -2.51 -7.03
N SER A 237 -14.13 -2.34 -6.77
CA SER A 237 -13.34 -1.24 -7.36
C SER A 237 -13.06 -1.46 -8.85
N GLY A 238 -12.84 -2.72 -9.23
CA GLY A 238 -12.47 -3.14 -10.58
C GLY A 238 -11.13 -2.60 -11.07
N VAL A 239 -10.77 -2.99 -12.29
CA VAL A 239 -9.59 -2.53 -13.01
C VAL A 239 -10.05 -1.58 -14.13
N PRO A 240 -9.64 -0.29 -14.14
CA PRO A 240 -9.91 0.58 -15.28
C PRO A 240 -9.28 0.02 -16.57
N VAL A 241 -10.03 0.08 -17.67
CA VAL A 241 -9.51 -0.28 -19.00
C VAL A 241 -8.42 0.69 -19.44
N SER A 242 -8.51 1.95 -19.04
CA SER A 242 -7.48 2.95 -19.32
C SER A 242 -7.46 4.05 -18.27
N SER A 243 -6.29 4.64 -18.08
CA SER A 243 -6.09 5.85 -17.28
C SER A 243 -6.40 7.16 -18.04
N LEU A 244 -6.49 7.11 -19.39
CA LEU A 244 -6.73 8.27 -20.25
C LEU A 244 -8.01 9.05 -19.91
N PRO A 245 -9.17 8.42 -19.61
CA PRO A 245 -10.40 9.15 -19.29
C PRO A 245 -10.26 10.10 -18.09
N VAL A 246 -9.42 9.73 -17.12
CA VAL A 246 -9.16 10.54 -15.91
C VAL A 246 -8.18 11.66 -16.21
N ILE A 247 -7.14 11.40 -17.00
CA ILE A 247 -6.18 12.41 -17.45
C ILE A 247 -6.90 13.49 -18.28
N LEU A 248 -7.71 13.07 -19.26
CA LEU A 248 -8.47 13.97 -20.14
C LEU A 248 -9.48 14.84 -19.39
N LYS A 249 -10.12 14.30 -18.34
CA LYS A 249 -11.00 15.07 -17.46
C LYS A 249 -10.23 16.10 -16.65
N LYS A 250 -9.11 15.72 -16.04
CA LYS A 250 -8.27 16.63 -15.24
C LYS A 250 -7.67 17.77 -16.05
N MET A 251 -7.35 17.53 -17.32
CA MET A 251 -6.83 18.56 -18.23
C MET A 251 -7.92 19.47 -18.80
N GLY A 252 -9.20 19.24 -18.49
CA GLY A 252 -10.33 19.98 -19.08
C GLY A 252 -10.56 19.71 -20.57
N LEU A 253 -9.81 18.78 -21.17
CA LEU A 253 -9.95 18.40 -22.59
C LEU A 253 -11.25 17.63 -22.85
N HIS A 254 -11.75 16.92 -21.85
CA HIS A 254 -13.02 16.20 -21.96
C HIS A 254 -14.18 17.12 -22.39
N GLU A 255 -14.31 18.29 -21.75
CA GLU A 255 -15.38 19.23 -22.05
C GLU A 255 -15.29 19.80 -23.47
N ARG A 256 -14.07 19.94 -24.00
CA ARG A 256 -13.82 20.45 -25.37
C ARG A 256 -14.05 19.39 -26.43
N LEU A 257 -13.72 18.13 -26.13
CA LEU A 257 -13.74 17.03 -27.09
C LEU A 257 -15.07 16.25 -27.08
N LYS A 258 -15.90 16.35 -26.03
CA LYS A 258 -17.18 15.64 -25.92
C LYS A 258 -18.18 15.92 -27.03
N LYS A 259 -17.99 17.03 -27.78
CA LYS A 259 -18.80 17.38 -28.96
C LYS A 259 -18.59 16.43 -30.14
N TYR A 260 -17.46 15.74 -30.20
CA TYR A 260 -17.16 14.79 -31.27
C TYR A 260 -17.68 13.38 -30.91
N THR A 261 -18.53 12.81 -31.75
CA THR A 261 -19.15 11.49 -31.53
C THR A 261 -18.11 10.37 -31.38
N LEU A 262 -17.08 10.37 -32.22
CA LEU A 262 -15.98 9.40 -32.16
C LEU A 262 -15.26 9.45 -30.80
N TYR A 263 -14.96 10.67 -30.32
CA TYR A 263 -14.37 10.86 -29.00
C TYR A 263 -15.29 10.34 -27.89
N LYS A 264 -16.59 10.66 -27.94
CA LYS A 264 -17.57 10.19 -26.94
C LYS A 264 -17.63 8.66 -26.86
N ASN A 265 -17.58 7.99 -28.01
CA ASN A 265 -17.59 6.53 -28.08
C ASN A 265 -16.29 5.93 -27.53
N LEU A 266 -15.13 6.42 -27.96
CA LEU A 266 -13.83 5.98 -27.42
C LEU A 266 -13.73 6.24 -25.91
N TYR A 267 -14.15 7.41 -25.45
CA TYR A 267 -14.17 7.77 -24.04
C TYR A 267 -15.03 6.81 -23.24
N LYS A 268 -16.21 6.43 -23.75
CA LYS A 268 -17.11 5.47 -23.09
C LYS A 268 -16.42 4.12 -22.90
N ILE A 269 -15.75 3.61 -23.94
CA ILE A 269 -15.02 2.32 -23.90
C ILE A 269 -13.85 2.39 -22.92
N LEU A 270 -13.00 3.40 -23.03
CA LEU A 270 -11.82 3.56 -22.18
C LEU A 270 -12.16 3.78 -20.70
N ASN A 271 -13.34 4.36 -20.43
CA ASN A 271 -13.83 4.60 -19.07
C ASN A 271 -14.54 3.37 -18.44
N ILE A 272 -14.63 2.26 -19.17
CA ILE A 272 -15.12 0.99 -18.60
C ILE A 272 -14.14 0.51 -17.52
N ARG A 273 -14.70 -0.14 -16.49
CA ARG A 273 -13.93 -0.88 -15.48
C ARG A 273 -14.28 -2.35 -15.56
N LEU A 274 -13.27 -3.19 -15.69
CA LEU A 274 -13.40 -4.64 -15.60
C LEU A 274 -13.64 -5.01 -14.14
N LYS A 275 -14.82 -5.56 -13.85
CA LYS A 275 -15.18 -6.01 -12.49
C LYS A 275 -16.15 -7.16 -12.52
N ILE A 276 -15.92 -8.12 -11.65
CA ILE A 276 -16.82 -9.22 -11.29
C ILE A 276 -16.92 -9.14 -9.76
N PRO A 277 -17.85 -8.35 -9.20
CA PRO A 277 -17.82 -7.96 -7.80
C PRO A 277 -18.28 -9.10 -6.86
N ILE A 278 -17.45 -10.13 -6.72
CA ILE A 278 -17.69 -11.29 -5.86
C ILE A 278 -17.34 -10.95 -4.39
N ILE A 279 -16.36 -10.06 -4.19
CA ILE A 279 -15.75 -9.84 -2.88
C ILE A 279 -15.79 -8.38 -2.46
N LYS A 280 -16.19 -8.15 -1.21
CA LYS A 280 -15.94 -6.88 -0.50
C LYS A 280 -14.67 -7.01 0.33
N THR A 281 -13.63 -6.23 -0.01
CA THR A 281 -12.34 -6.24 0.67
C THR A 281 -12.52 -6.09 2.19
N GLY A 282 -11.89 -6.97 2.97
CA GLY A 282 -11.88 -6.97 4.44
C GLY A 282 -13.18 -7.41 5.14
N SER A 283 -14.20 -7.83 4.39
CA SER A 283 -15.34 -8.55 4.97
C SER A 283 -14.92 -9.95 5.43
N THR A 284 -15.69 -10.56 6.33
CA THR A 284 -15.48 -11.95 6.78
C THR A 284 -15.55 -12.93 5.61
N LEU A 285 -16.60 -12.85 4.80
CA LEU A 285 -16.77 -13.63 3.57
C LEU A 285 -15.61 -13.42 2.59
N GLY A 286 -15.17 -12.16 2.42
CA GLY A 286 -14.02 -11.86 1.57
C GLY A 286 -12.72 -12.48 2.08
N ASN A 287 -12.49 -12.51 3.39
CA ASN A 287 -11.32 -13.19 3.96
C ASN A 287 -11.36 -14.71 3.73
N VAL A 288 -12.54 -15.33 3.81
CA VAL A 288 -12.72 -16.76 3.52
C VAL A 288 -12.44 -17.04 2.05
N PHE A 289 -12.99 -16.22 1.14
CA PHE A 289 -12.72 -16.35 -0.29
C PHE A 289 -11.22 -16.18 -0.58
N GLU A 290 -10.58 -15.14 -0.04
CA GLU A 290 -9.15 -14.89 -0.22
C GLU A 290 -8.29 -16.07 0.26
N TRP A 291 -8.69 -16.74 1.35
CA TRP A 291 -8.01 -17.93 1.85
C TRP A 291 -8.23 -19.14 0.94
N LEU A 292 -9.48 -19.43 0.56
CA LEU A 292 -9.82 -20.52 -0.35
C LEU A 292 -9.11 -20.38 -1.70
N TYR A 293 -9.08 -19.18 -2.25
CA TYR A 293 -8.42 -18.93 -3.53
C TYR A 293 -6.91 -19.18 -3.46
N VAL A 294 -6.24 -18.73 -2.40
CA VAL A 294 -4.83 -19.03 -2.17
C VAL A 294 -4.60 -20.54 -1.99
N LEU A 295 -5.49 -21.23 -1.28
CA LEU A 295 -5.42 -22.68 -1.07
C LEU A 295 -5.56 -23.44 -2.40
N VAL A 296 -6.54 -23.08 -3.24
CA VAL A 296 -6.75 -23.69 -4.56
C VAL A 296 -5.52 -23.50 -5.44
N LEU A 297 -4.95 -22.29 -5.51
CA LEU A 297 -3.71 -22.05 -6.26
C LEU A 297 -2.56 -22.91 -5.76
N PHE A 298 -2.43 -23.06 -4.44
CA PHE A 298 -1.40 -23.90 -3.85
C PHE A 298 -1.57 -25.39 -4.19
N ILE A 299 -2.81 -25.92 -4.10
CA ILE A 299 -3.12 -27.30 -4.50
C ILE A 299 -2.85 -27.53 -5.99
N LEU A 300 -3.21 -26.57 -6.85
CA LEU A 300 -2.95 -26.64 -8.28
C LEU A 300 -1.44 -26.71 -8.58
N ILE A 301 -0.64 -25.87 -7.92
CA ILE A 301 0.82 -25.89 -8.05
C ILE A 301 1.39 -27.25 -7.64
N ILE A 302 0.98 -27.80 -6.49
CA ILE A 302 1.42 -29.14 -6.04
C ILE A 302 0.99 -30.22 -7.04
N SER A 303 -0.23 -30.14 -7.56
CA SER A 303 -0.77 -31.12 -8.51
C SER A 303 -0.04 -31.09 -9.86
N ILE A 304 0.43 -29.91 -10.28
CA ILE A 304 1.22 -29.77 -11.52
C ILE A 304 2.67 -30.20 -11.27
N TYR A 305 3.23 -29.80 -10.13
CA TYR A 305 4.60 -30.12 -9.71
C TYR A 305 4.80 -31.62 -9.51
N SER A 306 3.89 -32.32 -8.84
CA SER A 306 3.94 -33.79 -8.64
C SER A 306 3.91 -34.61 -9.93
N LYS A 307 3.54 -34.00 -11.05
CA LYS A 307 3.60 -34.61 -12.38
C LYS A 307 4.92 -34.34 -13.12
N TYR A 308 5.90 -33.71 -12.48
CA TYR A 308 7.28 -33.52 -12.96
C TYR A 308 8.21 -34.39 -12.12
#